data_AF-A0A5C8IKL3-F1
#
_entry.id   AF-A0A5C8IKL3-F1
#
_cell.length_a   1.000
_cell.length_b   1.000
_cell.length_c   1.000
_cell.angle_alpha   90.00
_cell.angle_beta   90.00
_cell.angle_gamma   90.00
#
_symmetry.space_group_name_H-M   'P 1'
#
loop_
_entity.id
_entity.type
_entity.pdbx_description
1 polymer ?
#
loop_
_entity_poly.entity_id
_entity_poly.type
_entity_poly.pdbx_seq_one_letter_code
_entity_poly.pdbx_strand_id
1 'polypeptide(L)' 'MPHTIEFLYQKYLECHHVSTDSRAAQEQSLFFALNGPNFKGAAFATAA' A
#
# COMPACT_ATOMS: atom_id res chain seq x y z
N MET A 1 8.37 -12.61 -5.08
CA MET A 1 7.85 -12.37 -3.72
C MET A 1 6.76 -13.38 -3.43
N PRO A 2 6.69 -13.98 -2.24
CA PRO A 2 5.55 -14.82 -1.86
C PRO A 2 4.29 -13.93 -1.77
N HIS A 3 3.25 -14.29 -2.50
CA HIS A 3 1.95 -13.58 -2.53
C HIS A 3 0.93 -14.28 -1.64
N THR A 4 1.36 -14.73 -0.46
CA THR A 4 0.45 -15.36 0.50
C THR A 4 -0.12 -14.30 1.44
N ILE A 5 -1.28 -14.60 2.02
CA ILE A 5 -1.94 -13.68 2.96
C ILE A 5 -1.07 -13.47 4.20
N GLU A 6 -0.38 -14.50 4.67
CA GLU A 6 0.51 -14.45 5.83
C GLU A 6 1.66 -13.48 5.60
N PHE A 7 2.28 -13.51 4.42
CA PHE A 7 3.36 -12.57 4.09
C PHE A 7 2.86 -11.12 4.08
N LEU A 8 1.73 -10.85 3.44
CA LEU A 8 1.13 -9.52 3.41
C LEU A 8 0.74 -9.04 4.81
N TYR A 9 0.23 -9.94 5.65
CA TYR A 9 -0.13 -9.64 7.03
C TYR A 9 1.09 -9.30 7.88
N GLN A 10 2.22 -10.01 7.72
CA GLN A 10 3.46 -9.63 8.40
C GLN A 10 3.93 -8.23 7.99
N LYS A 11 3.84 -7.87 6.71
CA LYS A 11 4.16 -6.50 6.25
C LYS A 11 3.21 -5.44 6.79
N TYR A 12 1.93 -5.76 6.93
CA TYR A 12 0.98 -4.89 7.60
C TYR A 12 1.36 -4.65 9.08
N LEU A 13 1.77 -5.68 9.80
CA LEU A 13 2.19 -5.56 11.21
C LEU A 13 3.47 -4.75 11.42
N GLU A 14 4.34 -4.64 10.40
CA GLU A 14 5.54 -3.79 10.42
C GLU A 14 5.22 -2.28 10.26
N CYS A 15 3.99 -1.93 9.88
CA CYS A 15 3.57 -0.55 9.61
C CYS A 15 2.69 0.01 10.74
N HIS A 16 2.76 1.31 10.97
CA HIS A 16 1.94 2.03 11.97
C HIS A 16 0.64 2.57 11.37
N HIS A 17 0.62 2.80 10.06
CA HIS A 17 -0.49 3.43 9.35
C HIS A 17 -0.80 2.72 8.04
N VAL A 18 -2.04 2.89 7.57
CA VAL A 18 -2.49 2.42 6.26
C VAL A 18 -3.11 3.58 5.49
N SER A 19 -2.76 3.73 4.22
CA SER A 19 -3.32 4.73 3.33
C SER A 19 -3.61 4.16 1.95
N THR A 20 -4.65 4.68 1.29
CA THR A 20 -4.91 4.46 -0.14
C THR A 20 -4.61 5.70 -0.98
N ASP A 21 -4.10 6.76 -0.32
CA ASP A 21 -3.67 8.00 -0.94
C ASP A 21 -2.13 8.09 -0.88
N SER A 22 -1.49 8.07 -2.05
CA SER A 22 -0.03 8.18 -2.18
C SER A 22 0.49 9.56 -1.79
N ARG A 23 -0.39 10.56 -1.66
CA ARG A 23 -0.02 11.93 -1.26
C ARG A 23 0.04 12.09 0.25
N ALA A 24 -0.41 11.10 1.02
CA ALA A 24 -0.32 11.11 2.48
C ALA A 24 1.14 10.99 2.96
N ALA A 25 1.39 11.27 4.24
CA ALA A 25 2.69 10.99 4.85
C ALA A 25 2.95 9.47 4.85
N GLN A 26 4.15 9.07 4.42
CA GLN A 26 4.47 7.66 4.17
C GLN A 26 5.37 7.03 5.25
N GLU A 27 5.68 7.78 6.31
CA GLU A 27 6.50 7.30 7.41
C GLU A 27 5.86 6.06 8.05
N GLN A 28 6.55 4.92 7.96
CA GLN A 28 6.09 3.63 8.47
C GLN A 28 4.64 3.28 8.07
N SER A 29 4.24 3.67 6.85
CA SER A 29 2.87 3.41 6.38
C SER A 29 2.84 2.35 5.28
N LEU A 30 1.72 1.64 5.20
CA LEU A 30 1.43 0.71 4.11
C LEU A 30 0.45 1.35 3.13
N PHE A 31 0.93 1.61 1.91
CA PHE A 31 0.09 2.08 0.81
C PHE A 31 -0.64 0.94 0.10
N PHE A 32 -1.98 0.96 0.12
CA PHE A 32 -2.83 0.05 -0.66
C PHE A 32 -3.24 0.69 -1.98
N ALA A 33 -2.52 0.32 -3.04
CA ALA A 33 -2.81 0.71 -4.41
C ALA A 33 -4.11 0.09 -4.94
N LEU A 34 -5.24 0.77 -4.75
CA LEU A 34 -6.55 0.30 -5.24
C LEU A 34 -6.69 0.46 -6.76
N ASN A 35 -7.46 -0.44 -7.37
CA ASN A 35 -7.89 -0.33 -8.76
C ASN A 35 -9.37 0.03 -8.81
N GLY A 36 -9.72 1.03 -9.62
CA GLY A 36 -11.09 1.43 -9.90
C GLY A 36 -11.36 1.44 -11.41
N PRO A 37 -12.60 1.74 -11.83
CA PRO A 37 -12.99 1.74 -13.25
C PRO A 37 -12.12 2.63 -14.14
N ASN A 38 -11.67 3.76 -13.60
CA ASN A 38 -10.84 4.75 -14.29
C ASN A 38 -9.58 5.12 -13.47
N PHE A 39 -9.15 4.27 -12.54
CA PHE A 39 -8.06 4.56 -11.62
C PHE A 39 -7.16 3.34 -11.42
N LYS A 40 -5.85 3.55 -11.47
CA LYS A 40 -4.83 2.51 -11.23
C LYS A 40 -3.88 2.98 -10.15
N GLY A 41 -4.14 2.60 -8.89
CA GLY A 41 -3.34 3.01 -7.73
C GLY A 41 -1.85 2.67 -7.87
N ALA A 42 -1.53 1.58 -8.56
CA ALA A 42 -0.15 1.15 -8.79
C ALA A 42 0.68 2.16 -9.59
N ALA A 43 0.04 3.02 -10.39
CA ALA A 43 0.70 4.10 -11.11
C ALA A 43 1.29 5.18 -10.18
N PHE A 44 0.89 5.20 -8.91
CA PHE A 44 1.32 6.19 -7.92
C PHE A 44 2.26 5.63 -6.85
N ALA A 45 2.68 4.37 -6.96
CA ALA A 45 3.49 3.69 -5.95
C ALA A 45 4.88 4.32 -5.74
N THR A 46 5.46 4.97 -6.76
CA THR A 46 6.78 5.64 -6.65
C THR A 46 6.72 6.92 -5.83
N ALA A 47 5.55 7.53 -5.69
CA ALA A 47 5.35 8.73 -4.88
C ALA A 47 4.90 8.41 -3.44
N ALA A 48 4.64 7.13 -3.17
CA ALA A 48 4.24 6.60 -1.87
C ALA A 48 5.45 6.03 -1.11
#